data_AF-A0A626S7J0-F1
#
_entry.id   AF-A0A626S7J0-F1
#
_cell.length_a   1.000
_cell.length_b   1.000
_cell.length_c   1.000
_cell.angle_alpha   90.00
_cell.angle_beta   90.00
_cell.angle_gamma   90.00
#
_symmetry.space_group_name_H-M   'P 1'
#
loop_
_entity.id
_entity.type
_entity.pdbx_description
1 polymer ?
#
loop_
_entity_poly.entity_id
_entity_poly.type
_entity_poly.pdbx_seq_one_letter_code
_entity_poly.pdbx_strand_id
1 'polypeptide(L)'
;MKTLPATISRATKPCLSPVAVWQMLLTRLLDQHYGLTLNDTPFSDKTVIQEYINAGVSLSDAVNFLVEKYGLVRIDRKGFSWQEQSP
;
A
#
# COMPACT_ATOMS: atom_id res chain seq x y z
N MET A 1 49.93 -15.18 -14.78
CA MET A 1 48.57 -15.04 -15.36
C MET A 1 47.99 -13.74 -14.83
N LYS A 2 47.59 -12.80 -15.71
CA LYS A 2 47.03 -11.50 -15.30
C LYS A 2 45.50 -11.60 -15.39
N THR A 3 44.81 -11.62 -14.27
CA THR A 3 43.35 -11.58 -14.20
C THR A 3 42.91 -10.11 -14.18
N LEU A 4 42.20 -9.69 -15.24
CA LEU A 4 41.51 -8.41 -15.28
C LEU A 4 40.33 -8.41 -14.29
N PRO A 5 40.10 -7.33 -13.55
CA PRO A 5 38.88 -7.19 -12.76
C PRO A 5 37.73 -6.95 -13.73
N ALA A 6 36.83 -7.93 -13.83
CA ALA A 6 35.56 -7.75 -14.50
C ALA A 6 34.75 -6.70 -13.73
N THR A 7 34.55 -5.54 -14.33
CA THR A 7 33.61 -4.52 -13.85
C THR A 7 32.20 -5.09 -13.93
N ILE A 8 31.75 -5.74 -12.87
CA ILE A 8 30.35 -6.10 -12.69
C ILE A 8 29.61 -4.80 -12.37
N SER A 9 29.12 -4.11 -13.39
CA SER A 9 28.09 -3.08 -13.23
C SER A 9 26.82 -3.76 -12.73
N ARG A 10 26.73 -3.95 -11.41
CA ARG A 10 25.50 -4.32 -10.75
C ARG A 10 24.56 -3.14 -10.91
N ALA A 11 23.65 -3.23 -11.87
CA ALA A 11 22.51 -2.32 -11.96
C ALA A 11 21.82 -2.33 -10.58
N THR A 12 22.02 -1.28 -9.80
CA THR A 12 21.29 -1.03 -8.57
C THR A 12 19.85 -0.83 -8.99
N LYS A 13 19.00 -1.83 -8.72
CA LYS A 13 17.54 -1.67 -8.81
C LYS A 13 17.22 -0.38 -8.05
N PRO A 14 16.51 0.59 -8.63
CA PRO A 14 16.15 1.78 -7.88
C PRO A 14 15.33 1.33 -6.67
N CYS A 15 15.94 1.42 -5.49
CA CYS A 15 15.25 1.13 -4.24
C CYS A 15 14.24 2.24 -4.05
N LEU A 16 12.95 1.94 -4.26
CA LEU A 16 11.88 2.87 -3.93
C LEU A 16 11.97 3.20 -2.44
N SER A 17 11.73 4.46 -2.09
CA SER A 17 11.66 4.84 -0.67
C SER A 17 10.50 4.08 -0.02
N PRO A 18 10.59 3.75 1.29
CA PRO A 18 9.49 3.11 2.01
C PRO A 18 8.14 3.81 1.81
N VAL A 19 8.15 5.15 1.82
CA VAL A 19 6.97 5.98 1.54
C VAL A 19 6.43 5.74 0.13
N ALA A 20 7.30 5.72 -0.89
CA ALA A 20 6.87 5.47 -2.27
C ALA A 20 6.28 4.05 -2.45
N VAL A 21 6.84 3.06 -1.77
CA VAL A 21 6.30 1.69 -1.74
C VAL A 21 4.90 1.69 -1.12
N TRP A 22 4.72 2.36 0.02
CA TRP A 22 3.42 2.50 0.67
C TRP A 22 2.40 3.20 -0.23
N GLN A 23 2.75 4.34 -0.83
CA GLN A 23 1.86 5.06 -1.75
C GLN A 23 1.41 4.17 -2.91
N MET A 24 2.34 3.41 -3.50
CA MET A 24 2.03 2.52 -4.62
C MET A 24 1.11 1.36 -4.20
N LEU A 25 1.35 0.76 -3.04
CA LEU A 25 0.53 -0.33 -2.51
C LEU A 25 -0.86 0.14 -2.09
N LEU A 26 -0.95 1.25 -1.36
CA LEU A 26 -2.22 1.83 -0.92
C LEU A 26 -3.06 2.27 -2.11
N THR A 27 -2.46 2.90 -3.12
CA THR A 27 -3.18 3.29 -4.35
C THR A 27 -3.85 2.09 -5.00
N ARG A 28 -3.12 0.97 -5.17
CA ARG A 28 -3.70 -0.24 -5.79
C ARG A 28 -4.74 -0.91 -4.91
N LEU A 29 -4.49 -0.99 -3.60
CA LEU A 29 -5.38 -1.66 -2.67
C LEU A 29 -6.70 -0.91 -2.52
N LEU A 30 -6.65 0.42 -2.36
CA LEU A 30 -7.83 1.26 -2.21
C LEU A 30 -8.67 1.30 -3.48
N ASP A 31 -8.03 1.45 -4.63
CA ASP A 31 -8.72 1.48 -5.92
C ASP A 31 -9.41 0.13 -6.19
N GLN A 32 -8.69 -0.97 -5.99
CA GLN A 32 -9.23 -2.31 -6.23
C GLN A 32 -10.34 -2.67 -5.24
N HIS A 33 -10.10 -2.54 -3.93
CA HIS A 33 -10.98 -3.09 -2.91
C HIS A 33 -12.06 -2.14 -2.44
N TYR A 34 -11.87 -0.83 -2.56
CA TYR A 34 -12.78 0.17 -1.99
C TYR A 34 -13.25 1.20 -3.02
N GLY A 35 -12.69 1.20 -4.23
CA GLY A 35 -13.00 2.22 -5.25
C GLY A 35 -12.56 3.61 -4.82
N LEU A 36 -11.57 3.70 -3.93
CA LEU A 36 -11.03 4.95 -3.39
C LEU A 36 -9.69 5.26 -4.04
N THR A 37 -9.44 6.54 -4.27
CA THR A 37 -8.10 7.00 -4.65
C THR A 37 -7.28 7.30 -3.40
N LEU A 38 -5.95 7.32 -3.52
CA LEU A 38 -5.08 7.70 -2.41
C LEU A 38 -5.41 9.11 -1.87
N ASN A 39 -5.86 10.02 -2.76
CA ASN A 39 -6.25 11.40 -2.44
C ASN A 39 -7.49 11.48 -1.53
N ASP A 40 -8.34 10.47 -1.54
CA ASP A 40 -9.52 10.38 -0.67
C ASP A 40 -9.16 9.93 0.75
N THR A 41 -7.87 9.68 1.01
CA THR A 41 -7.38 9.17 2.28
C THR A 41 -6.30 10.07 2.89
N PRO A 42 -6.08 10.01 4.21
CA PRO A 42 -4.97 10.68 4.88
C PRO A 42 -3.59 10.26 4.36
N PHE A 43 -3.49 9.12 3.68
CA PHE A 43 -2.24 8.61 3.11
C PHE A 43 -1.80 9.31 1.81
N SER A 44 -2.58 10.27 1.30
CA SER A 44 -2.10 11.18 0.27
C SER A 44 -0.93 12.03 0.75
N ASP A 45 -0.90 12.36 2.04
CA ASP A 45 0.22 13.03 2.68
C ASP A 45 1.34 12.05 3.03
N LYS A 46 2.53 12.32 2.49
CA LYS A 46 3.74 11.54 2.73
C LYS A 46 4.17 11.61 4.20
N THR A 47 3.87 12.69 4.91
CA THR A 47 4.21 12.85 6.33
C THR A 47 3.44 11.85 7.19
N VAL A 48 2.14 11.67 6.92
CA VAL A 48 1.29 10.67 7.58
C VAL A 48 1.86 9.26 7.36
N ILE A 49 2.21 8.92 6.11
CA ILE A 49 2.83 7.62 5.83
C ILE A 49 4.15 7.45 6.60
N GLN A 50 4.98 8.49 6.65
CA GLN A 50 6.26 8.44 7.36
C GLN A 50 6.07 8.25 8.87
N GLU A 51 5.05 8.87 9.48
CA GLU A 51 4.72 8.66 10.89
C GLU A 51 4.31 7.22 11.19
N TYR A 52 3.47 6.62 10.35
CA TYR A 52 3.10 5.20 10.49
C TYR A 52 4.30 4.28 10.36
N ILE A 53 5.20 4.56 9.42
CA ILE A 53 6.46 3.81 9.26
C ILE A 53 7.35 3.98 10.50
N ASN A 54 7.50 5.21 11.01
CA ASN A 54 8.33 5.50 12.19
C ASN A 54 7.75 4.88 13.46
N ALA A 55 6.43 4.78 13.57
CA ALA A 55 5.73 4.09 14.64
C ALA A 55 5.82 2.56 14.52
N GLY A 56 6.40 2.02 13.44
CA GLY A 56 6.51 0.59 13.21
C GLY A 56 5.18 -0.08 12.84
N VAL A 57 4.19 0.71 12.41
CA VAL A 57 2.87 0.20 12.03
C VAL A 57 2.97 -0.47 10.67
N SER A 58 2.35 -1.66 10.53
CA SER A 58 2.30 -2.35 9.26
C SER A 58 1.30 -1.69 8.30
N LEU A 59 1.52 -1.85 6.98
CA LEU A 59 0.58 -1.34 5.98
C LEU A 59 -0.83 -1.95 6.13
N SER A 60 -0.91 -3.23 6.51
CA SER A 60 -2.18 -3.90 6.81
C SER A 60 -2.91 -3.26 7.98
N ASP A 61 -2.21 -2.93 9.06
CA ASP A 61 -2.82 -2.27 10.22
C ASP A 61 -3.28 -0.87 9.84
N ALA A 62 -2.48 -0.12 9.08
CA ALA A 62 -2.85 1.20 8.58
C ALA A 62 -4.14 1.17 7.74
N VAL A 63 -4.31 0.15 6.88
CA VAL A 63 -5.54 -0.07 6.12
C VAL A 63 -6.69 -0.50 7.05
N ASN A 64 -6.45 -1.40 8.01
CA ASN A 64 -7.47 -1.82 8.98
C ASN A 64 -8.02 -0.62 9.77
N PHE A 65 -7.13 0.27 10.25
CA PHE A 65 -7.54 1.51 10.93
C PHE A 65 -8.40 2.40 10.02
N LEU A 66 -8.05 2.52 8.74
CA LEU A 66 -8.84 3.28 7.77
C LEU A 66 -10.24 2.65 7.58
N VAL A 67 -10.29 1.33 7.44
CA VAL A 67 -11.54 0.58 7.26
C VAL A 67 -12.45 0.73 8.46
N GLU A 68 -11.94 0.59 9.68
CA GLU A 68 -12.72 0.74 10.91
C GLU A 68 -13.17 2.19 11.13
N LYS A 69 -12.27 3.16 10.92
CA LYS A 69 -12.58 4.58 11.13
C LYS A 69 -13.64 5.12 10.19
N TYR A 70 -13.64 4.68 8.93
CA TYR A 70 -14.54 5.18 7.88
C TYR A 70 -15.63 4.17 7.47
N GLY A 71 -15.71 3.01 8.13
CA GLY A 71 -16.71 1.98 7.84
C GLY A 71 -16.61 1.43 6.40
N LEU A 72 -15.40 1.29 5.87
CA LEU A 72 -15.20 0.94 4.46
C LEU A 72 -15.62 -0.51 4.16
N VAL A 73 -16.45 -0.69 3.14
CA VAL A 73 -16.90 -2.01 2.67
C VAL A 73 -16.15 -2.40 1.40
N ARG A 74 -15.66 -3.65 1.34
CA ARG A 74 -14.95 -4.16 0.16
C ARG A 74 -15.90 -4.36 -1.02
N ILE A 75 -15.55 -3.82 -2.18
CA ILE A 75 -16.36 -3.83 -3.41
C ILE A 75 -15.85 -4.82 -4.47
N ASP A 76 -14.62 -5.32 -4.34
CA ASP A 76 -13.98 -6.20 -5.34
C ASP A 76 -14.53 -7.64 -5.35
N ARG A 77 -15.38 -7.97 -4.38
CA ARG A 77 -16.01 -9.28 -4.27
C ARG A 77 -17.16 -9.42 -5.27
N LYS A 78 -16.85 -9.45 -6.57
CA LYS A 78 -17.75 -9.98 -7.61
C LYS A 78 -17.94 -11.49 -7.38
N GLY A 79 -18.85 -11.81 -6.48
CA GLY A 79 -19.16 -13.17 -6.03
C GLY A 79 -19.97 -13.22 -4.74
N PHE A 80 -20.06 -12.13 -3.97
CA PHE A 80 -21.05 -12.00 -2.91
C PHE A 80 -22.26 -11.28 -3.46
N SER A 81 -23.25 -12.05 -3.93
CA SER A 81 -24.61 -11.56 -4.11
C SER A 81 -25.08 -10.95 -2.80
N TRP A 82 -25.55 -9.71 -2.87
CA TRP A 82 -26.19 -8.92 -1.82
C TRP A 82 -27.49 -9.54 -1.27
N GLN A 83 -27.50 -10.82 -0.88
CA GLN A 83 -28.71 -11.51 -0.39
C GLN A 83 -28.60 -12.18 1.00
N GLU A 84 -27.47 -12.10 1.72
CA GLU A 84 -27.44 -12.72 3.06
C GLU A 84 -26.67 -11.87 4.08
N GLN A 85 -27.24 -10.71 4.40
CA GLN A 85 -27.20 -10.24 5.78
C GLN A 85 -28.62 -10.35 6.32
N SER A 86 -28.91 -11.48 6.97
CA SER A 86 -30.08 -11.62 7.84
C SER A 86 -29.81 -10.84 9.15
N PRO A 87 -30.85 -10.33 9.83
CA PRO A 87 -30.76 -9.36 10.94
C PRO A 87 -29.90 -9.78 12.13
#